data_AF-A0A3B9XZ38-F1
#
_entry.id   AF-A0A3B9XZ38-F1
#
_cell.length_a   1.000
_cell.length_b   1.000
_cell.length_c   1.000
_cell.angle_alpha   90.00
_cell.angle_beta   90.00
_cell.angle_gamma   90.00
#
_symmetry.space_group_name_H-M   'P 1'
#
loop_
_entity.id
_entity.type
_entity.pdbx_description
1 polymer ?
#
loop_
_entity_poly.entity_id
_entity_poly.type
_entity_poly.pdbx_seq_one_letter_code
_entity_poly.pdbx_strand_id
1 'polypeptide(L)'
;YQNEAQTLGSDLVATEEFEFKPGDVQDLKFALKPESNYVGVLAAYRQLEKANWRLVLPLAIKEKNELTVLLNQRGIELATPR
;
A
#
# COMPACT_ATOMS: atom_id res chain seq x y z
N TYR A 1 -10.44 -14.48 -4.97
CA TYR A 1 -10.53 -13.18 -4.30
C TYR A 1 -11.47 -13.25 -3.09
N GLN A 2 -11.30 -14.27 -2.26
CA GLN A 2 -12.08 -14.48 -1.05
C GLN A 2 -11.03 -15.04 -0.10
N ASN A 3 -10.52 -14.21 0.83
CA ASN A 3 -9.72 -14.58 2.02
C ASN A 3 -8.80 -13.44 2.52
N GLU A 4 -8.88 -12.21 2.01
CA GLU A 4 -8.10 -11.09 2.55
C GLU A 4 -8.43 -10.84 4.04
N ALA A 5 -9.70 -10.95 4.42
CA ALA A 5 -10.16 -10.81 5.79
C ALA A 5 -9.72 -11.95 6.73
N GLN A 6 -9.37 -13.13 6.19
CA GLN A 6 -9.09 -14.32 7.01
C GLN A 6 -7.60 -14.50 7.34
N THR A 7 -6.69 -13.83 6.64
CA THR A 7 -5.23 -13.94 6.87
C THR A 7 -4.66 -12.81 7.73
N LEU A 8 -5.28 -11.62 7.74
CA LEU A 8 -4.77 -10.45 8.49
C LEU A 8 -5.58 -10.12 9.77
N GLY A 9 -6.81 -10.63 9.91
CA GLY A 9 -7.60 -10.44 11.12
C GLY A 9 -7.72 -8.97 11.55
N SER A 10 -7.31 -8.67 12.79
CA SER A 10 -7.36 -7.35 13.44
C SER A 10 -6.27 -6.35 13.01
N ASP A 11 -5.29 -6.78 12.22
CA ASP A 11 -4.18 -5.94 11.74
C ASP A 11 -4.52 -5.16 10.46
N LEU A 12 -5.67 -5.46 9.86
CA LEU A 12 -6.20 -4.72 8.72
C LEU A 12 -6.79 -3.39 9.20
N VAL A 13 -6.02 -2.31 9.07
CA VAL A 13 -6.43 -0.96 9.50
C VAL A 13 -7.45 -0.35 8.53
N ALA A 14 -7.27 -0.56 7.23
CA ALA A 14 -8.22 -0.19 6.17
C ALA A 14 -7.86 -0.95 4.88
N THR A 15 -8.88 -1.37 4.14
CA THR A 15 -8.74 -1.74 2.72
C THR A 15 -9.52 -0.72 1.93
N GLU A 16 -8.81 0.07 1.11
CA GLU A 16 -9.45 0.98 0.16
C GLU A 16 -9.03 0.57 -1.24
N GLU A 17 -10.00 0.17 -2.05
CA GLU A 17 -9.81 -0.13 -3.46
C GLU A 17 -9.92 1.16 -4.26
N PHE A 18 -8.84 1.53 -4.92
CA PHE A 18 -8.78 2.72 -5.77
C PHE A 18 -8.54 2.31 -7.22
N GLU A 19 -9.41 2.79 -8.11
CA GLU A 19 -9.14 2.76 -9.54
C GLU A 19 -8.31 3.98 -9.93
N PHE A 20 -7.06 3.74 -10.33
CA PHE A 20 -6.17 4.77 -10.82
C PHE A 20 -6.14 4.78 -12.35
N LYS A 21 -6.25 5.97 -12.95
CA LYS A 21 -5.90 6.19 -14.35
C LYS A 21 -4.41 6.54 -14.46
N PRO A 22 -3.76 6.24 -15.60
CA PRO A 22 -2.38 6.66 -15.83
C PRO A 22 -2.24 8.18 -15.66
N GLY A 23 -1.37 8.59 -14.73
CA GLY A 23 -1.13 10.01 -14.41
C GLY A 23 -1.88 10.53 -13.19
N ASP A 24 -2.78 9.73 -12.59
CA ASP A 24 -3.48 10.12 -11.37
C ASP A 24 -2.53 10.15 -10.16
N VAL A 25 -2.77 11.11 -9.28
CA VAL A 25 -2.12 11.24 -7.96
C VAL A 25 -3.22 11.36 -6.91
N GLN A 26 -3.13 10.56 -5.85
CA GLN A 26 -4.08 10.59 -4.73
C GLN A 26 -3.29 10.72 -3.42
N ASP A 27 -3.65 11.71 -2.62
CA ASP A 27 -3.16 11.84 -1.25
C ASP A 27 -4.09 11.11 -0.29
N LEU A 28 -3.57 10.04 0.31
CA LEU A 28 -4.32 9.23 1.27
C LEU A 28 -3.84 9.50 2.69
N LYS A 29 -4.78 9.77 3.60
CA LYS A 29 -4.49 10.04 5.01
C LYS A 29 -5.12 8.96 5.87
N PHE A 30 -4.29 8.09 6.42
CA PHE A 30 -4.73 7.03 7.30
C PHE A 30 -4.41 7.38 8.75
N ALA A 31 -5.39 7.17 9.65
CA ALA A 31 -5.14 7.17 11.08
C ALA A 31 -4.58 5.78 11.47
N LEU A 32 -3.28 5.73 11.75
CA LEU A 32 -2.62 4.51 12.19
C LEU A 32 -2.94 4.25 13.67
N LYS A 33 -3.13 2.97 14.03
CA LYS A 33 -3.25 2.60 15.44
C LYS A 33 -1.86 2.69 16.10
N PRO A 34 -1.78 2.99 17.41
CA PRO A 34 -0.51 3.07 18.13
C PRO A 34 0.37 1.80 18.02
N GLU A 35 -0.26 0.65 17.85
CA GLU A 35 0.35 -0.66 17.69
C GLU A 35 0.67 -1.04 16.23
N SER A 36 0.38 -0.19 15.25
CA SER A 36 0.67 -0.45 13.85
C SER A 36 2.17 -0.35 13.55
N ASN A 37 2.78 -1.48 13.19
CA ASN A 37 4.22 -1.57 12.92
C ASN A 37 4.56 -1.56 11.41
N TYR A 38 3.61 -1.89 10.56
CA TYR A 38 3.81 -2.01 9.11
C TYR A 38 2.63 -1.46 8.33
N VAL A 39 2.91 -1.02 7.11
CA VAL A 39 1.90 -0.73 6.08
C VAL A 39 2.12 -1.65 4.88
N GLY A 40 1.05 -2.28 4.40
CA GLY A 40 1.03 -3.07 3.18
C GLY A 40 0.26 -2.34 2.09
N VAL A 41 0.85 -2.22 0.90
CA VAL A 41 0.22 -1.68 -0.31
C VAL A 41 0.15 -2.80 -1.34
N LEU A 42 -1.04 -3.06 -1.88
CA LEU A 42 -1.27 -4.07 -2.90
C LEU A 42 -1.97 -3.43 -4.10
N ALA A 43 -1.65 -3.89 -5.31
CA ALA A 43 -2.26 -3.39 -6.53
C ALA A 43 -2.59 -4.54 -7.49
N ALA A 44 -3.79 -4.50 -8.06
CA ALA A 44 -4.30 -5.53 -8.96
C ALA A 44 -3.76 -5.34 -10.41
N TYR A 45 -2.50 -5.68 -10.65
CA TYR A 45 -1.94 -5.68 -12.01
C TYR A 45 -2.54 -6.81 -12.86
N ARG A 46 -2.69 -6.56 -14.17
CA ARG A 46 -3.18 -7.57 -15.14
C ARG A 46 -2.29 -8.82 -15.23
N GLN A 47 -0.98 -8.65 -14.99
CA GLN A 47 0.02 -9.72 -15.04
C GLN A 47 0.80 -9.75 -13.72
N LEU A 48 0.20 -10.30 -12.67
CA LEU A 48 0.81 -10.35 -11.33
C LEU A 48 2.19 -11.03 -11.32
N GLU A 49 2.41 -12.05 -12.15
CA GLU A 49 3.70 -12.74 -12.22
C GLU A 49 4.84 -11.88 -12.79
N LYS A 50 4.51 -10.82 -13.52
CA LYS A 50 5.48 -9.93 -14.18
C LYS A 50 5.60 -8.57 -13.52
N ALA A 51 4.80 -8.30 -12.49
CA ALA A 51 4.76 -7.03 -11.80
C ALA A 51 5.01 -7.23 -10.30
N ASN A 52 5.78 -6.34 -9.69
CA ASN A 52 5.87 -6.29 -8.24
C ASN A 52 4.56 -5.71 -7.67
N TRP A 53 3.57 -6.57 -7.39
CA TRP A 53 2.21 -6.17 -7.05
C TRP A 53 1.99 -5.89 -5.55
N ARG A 54 3.01 -6.07 -4.72
CA ARG A 54 2.92 -5.91 -3.26
C ARG A 54 4.15 -5.19 -2.70
N LEU A 55 3.93 -4.20 -1.85
CA LEU A 55 4.97 -3.50 -1.08
C LEU A 55 4.60 -3.54 0.40
N VAL A 56 5.55 -3.87 1.27
CA VAL A 56 5.36 -3.84 2.73
C VAL A 56 6.49 -3.03 3.35
N LEU A 57 6.13 -2.04 4.16
CA LEU A 57 7.08 -1.09 4.74
C LEU A 57 6.91 -1.01 6.26
N PRO A 58 8.00 -0.90 7.02
CA PRO A 58 7.94 -0.60 8.44
C PRO A 58 7.49 0.83 8.67
N LEU A 59 6.79 1.07 9.77
CA LEU A 59 6.36 2.40 10.21
C LEU A 59 7.22 2.87 11.39
N ALA A 60 7.52 4.16 11.42
CA ALA A 60 8.05 4.82 12.61
C ALA A 60 6.93 5.02 13.63
N ILE A 61 7.03 4.35 14.77
CA ILE A 61 6.00 4.34 15.82
C ILE A 61 5.92 5.73 16.47
N LYS A 62 4.69 6.24 16.65
CA LYS A 62 4.40 7.58 17.23
C LYS A 62 4.98 8.75 16.43
N GLU A 63 5.38 8.52 15.18
CA GLU A 63 5.83 9.55 14.26
C GLU A 63 4.90 9.67 13.05
N LYS A 64 4.98 10.82 12.38
CA LYS A 64 4.28 11.01 11.12
C LYS A 64 5.03 10.25 10.03
N ASN A 65 4.36 9.27 9.43
CA ASN A 65 4.91 8.50 8.32
C ASN A 65 4.39 9.09 7.01
N GLU A 66 5.29 9.64 6.19
CA GLU A 66 4.98 10.16 4.86
C GLU A 66 5.70 9.32 3.82
N LEU A 67 4.92 8.70 2.94
CA LEU A 67 5.40 7.75 1.95
C LEU A 67 4.77 8.13 0.61
N THR A 68 5.59 8.20 -0.43
CA THR A 68 5.10 8.33 -1.81
C THR A 68 5.39 7.02 -2.53
N VAL A 69 4.33 6.42 -3.07
CA VAL A 69 4.38 5.15 -3.77
C VAL A 69 4.02 5.38 -5.23
N LEU A 70 4.83 4.83 -6.14
CA LEU A 70 4.60 4.89 -7.58
C LEU A 70 4.02 3.56 -8.05
N LEU A 71 2.89 3.63 -8.74
CA LEU A 71 2.28 2.49 -9.42
C LEU A 71 2.62 2.56 -10.91
N ASN A 72 3.59 1.75 -11.35
CA ASN A 72 4.05 1.72 -12.73
C ASN A 72 3.78 0.36 -13.38
N GLN A 73 3.99 0.23 -14.70
CA GLN A 73 3.69 -1.02 -15.43
C GLN A 73 4.46 -2.25 -14.92
N ARG A 74 5.60 -2.06 -14.25
CA ARG A 74 6.45 -3.10 -13.67
C ARG A 74 6.13 -3.38 -12.20
N GLY A 75 5.33 -2.55 -11.54
CA GLY A 75 4.90 -2.78 -10.17
C GLY A 75 4.85 -1.53 -9.29
N ILE A 76 4.76 -1.80 -8.00
CA ILE A 76 4.75 -0.84 -6.90
C ILE A 76 6.19 -0.57 -6.48
N GLU A 77 6.57 0.71 -6.47
CA GLU A 77 7.91 1.16 -6.08
C GLU A 77 7.83 2.37 -5.14
N LEU A 78 8.79 2.51 -4.22
CA LEU A 78 8.94 3.73 -3.43
C LEU A 78 9.47 4.86 -4.31
N ALA A 79 8.84 6.03 -4.24
CA ALA A 79 9.44 7.22 -4.81
C ALA A 79 10.71 7.55 -4.01
N THR A 80 11.85 7.59 -4.68
CA THR A 80 13.09 8.04 -4.04
C THR A 80 13.03 9.55 -3.87
N PRO A 81 13.20 10.09 -2.65
CA PRO A 81 13.33 11.53 -2.47
C PRO A 81 14.58 12.01 -3.22
N ARG A 82 14.45 13.12 -3.97
CA ARG A 82 15.56 13.78 -4.67
C ARG A 82 16.42 14.59 -3.71
#